data_AF-A0A5K0X1U2-F1
#
_entry.id   AF-A0A5K0X1U2-F1
#
_cell.length_a   1.000
_cell.length_b   1.000
_cell.length_c   1.000
_cell.angle_alpha   90.00
_cell.angle_beta   90.00
_cell.angle_gamma   90.00
#
_symmetry.space_group_name_H-M   'P 1'
#
loop_
_entity.id
_entity.type
_entity.pdbx_description
1 polymer ?
#
loop_
_entity_poly.entity_id
_entity_poly.type
_entity_poly.pdbx_seq_one_letter_code
_entity_poly.pdbx_strand_id
1 'polypeptide(L)'
;NEGAYRPTEAAPKGAQTVKVQPILVPALSVDELKEITDNFGAKSLIGEGSYGRVYFGVLKSGQAAAIKKLDASKQPDQEFLAQ
;
A
#
# COMPACT_ATOMS: atom_id res chain seq x y z
N ASN A 1 4.05 -38.22 37.23
CA ASN A 1 5.10 -38.63 36.28
C ASN A 1 4.84 -37.85 34.99
N GLU A 2 5.61 -36.80 34.77
CA GLU A 2 5.29 -35.66 33.90
C GLU A 2 5.68 -35.96 32.45
N GLY A 3 4.67 -36.09 31.57
CA GLY A 3 4.89 -36.23 30.13
C GLY A 3 5.11 -34.86 29.49
N ALA A 4 6.37 -34.52 29.24
CA ALA A 4 6.81 -33.23 28.71
C ALA A 4 6.14 -32.86 27.38
N TYR A 5 5.41 -31.74 27.38
CA TYR A 5 5.06 -31.00 26.17
C TYR A 5 6.35 -30.46 25.53
N ARG A 6 6.64 -30.86 24.29
CA ARG A 6 7.70 -30.27 23.48
C ARG A 6 7.12 -29.01 22.81
N PRO A 7 7.58 -27.79 23.15
CA PRO A 7 7.33 -26.67 22.27
C PRO A 7 8.20 -26.86 21.03
N THR A 8 7.59 -27.08 19.86
CA THR A 8 8.31 -26.94 18.60
C THR A 8 8.62 -25.45 18.43
N GLU A 9 9.86 -25.13 18.75
CA GLU A 9 10.60 -23.92 18.43
C GLU A 9 10.10 -23.31 17.11
N ALA A 10 9.46 -22.14 17.20
CA ALA A 10 9.16 -21.34 16.03
C ALA A 10 10.50 -20.99 15.39
N ALA A 11 10.80 -21.63 14.26
CA ALA A 11 11.97 -21.33 13.46
C ALA A 11 12.06 -19.81 13.26
N PRO A 12 13.24 -19.19 13.41
CA PRO A 12 13.39 -17.78 13.13
C PRO A 12 13.00 -17.60 11.67
N LYS A 13 11.99 -16.77 11.39
CA LYS A 13 11.73 -16.28 10.05
C LYS A 13 13.01 -15.57 9.63
N GLY A 14 13.86 -16.29 8.88
CA GLY A 14 15.08 -15.75 8.31
C GLY A 14 14.71 -14.44 7.62
N ALA A 15 15.42 -13.38 7.96
CA ALA A 15 15.28 -12.09 7.31
C ALA A 15 15.51 -12.31 5.82
N GLN A 16 14.43 -12.47 5.06
CA GLN A 16 14.50 -12.44 3.61
C GLN A 16 14.98 -11.02 3.29
N THR A 17 16.20 -10.90 2.79
CA THR A 17 16.75 -9.64 2.34
C THR A 17 16.00 -9.26 1.07
N VAL A 18 14.86 -8.60 1.23
CA VAL A 18 14.06 -8.10 0.11
C VAL A 18 14.93 -7.07 -0.63
N LYS A 19 15.35 -7.39 -1.85
CA LYS A 19 16.08 -6.45 -2.73
C LYS A 19 15.07 -5.45 -3.29
N VAL A 20 14.93 -4.31 -2.64
CA VAL A 20 14.08 -3.19 -3.11
C VAL A 20 14.70 -2.65 -4.41
N GLN A 21 13.98 -2.75 -5.53
CA GLN A 21 14.36 -2.03 -6.74
C GLN A 21 13.96 -0.55 -6.60
N PRO A 22 14.77 0.40 -7.10
CA PRO A 22 14.44 1.81 -6.98
C PRO A 22 13.19 2.14 -7.80
N ILE A 23 12.23 2.81 -7.17
CA ILE A 23 11.09 3.41 -7.86
C ILE A 23 11.63 4.58 -8.69
N LEU A 24 11.54 4.46 -10.03
CA LEU A 24 12.10 5.45 -10.97
C LEU A 24 11.21 6.68 -11.16
N VAL A 25 10.00 6.68 -10.59
CA VAL A 25 9.04 7.78 -10.67
C VAL A 25 9.06 8.61 -9.38
N PRO A 26 8.88 9.94 -9.46
CA PRO A 26 8.78 10.77 -8.26
C PRO A 26 7.58 10.39 -7.38
N ALA A 27 7.76 10.45 -6.06
CA ALA A 27 6.67 10.31 -5.12
C ALA A 27 5.74 11.54 -5.16
N LEU A 28 4.43 11.31 -5.05
CA LEU A 28 3.43 12.35 -4.88
C LEU A 28 3.10 12.51 -3.39
N SER A 29 2.91 13.75 -2.94
CA SER A 29 2.50 13.99 -1.55
C SER A 29 1.03 13.65 -1.36
N VAL A 30 0.67 13.16 -0.16
CA VAL A 30 -0.72 12.87 0.17
C VAL A 30 -1.58 14.13 0.12
N ASP A 31 -1.03 15.29 0.47
CA ASP A 31 -1.77 16.56 0.43
C ASP A 31 -2.12 16.97 -1.00
N GLU A 32 -1.21 16.78 -1.97
CA GLU A 32 -1.54 16.96 -3.38
C GLU A 32 -2.64 16.00 -3.83
N LEU A 33 -2.57 14.73 -3.43
CA LEU A 33 -3.63 13.76 -3.74
C LEU A 33 -4.97 14.17 -3.13
N LYS A 34 -5.00 14.73 -1.92
CA LYS A 34 -6.23 15.24 -1.29
C LYS A 34 -6.80 16.43 -2.06
N GLU A 35 -5.96 17.39 -2.45
CA GLU A 35 -6.39 18.57 -3.21
C GLU A 35 -7.11 18.17 -4.51
N ILE A 36 -6.54 17.23 -5.27
CA ILE A 36 -7.08 16.83 -6.59
C ILE A 36 -8.23 15.83 -6.50
N THR A 37 -8.49 15.26 -5.32
CA THR A 37 -9.55 14.26 -5.09
C THR A 37 -10.66 14.74 -4.13
N ASP A 38 -10.73 16.03 -3.80
CA ASP A 38 -11.69 16.54 -2.81
C ASP A 38 -11.58 15.77 -1.48
N ASN A 39 -10.34 15.60 -1.00
CA ASN A 39 -9.97 14.80 0.16
C ASN A 39 -10.49 13.34 0.10
N PHE A 40 -10.30 12.68 -1.05
CA PHE A 40 -10.87 11.36 -1.33
C PHE A 40 -12.40 11.32 -1.19
N GLY A 41 -13.05 12.41 -1.59
CA GLY A 41 -14.49 12.62 -1.49
C GLY A 41 -15.31 11.86 -2.53
N ALA A 42 -16.62 11.81 -2.32
CA ALA A 42 -17.54 11.06 -3.20
C ALA A 42 -17.59 11.61 -4.64
N LYS A 43 -17.31 12.90 -4.85
CA LYS A 43 -17.32 13.54 -6.17
C LYS A 43 -16.21 13.05 -7.08
N SER A 44 -15.08 12.63 -6.50
CA SER A 44 -13.95 12.10 -7.24
C SER A 44 -13.99 10.57 -7.31
N LEU A 45 -14.81 9.88 -6.53
CA LEU A 45 -14.91 8.42 -6.55
C LEU A 45 -15.44 7.92 -7.89
N ILE A 46 -14.65 7.10 -8.57
CA ILE A 46 -15.00 6.50 -9.87
C ILE A 46 -15.11 4.97 -9.82
N GLY A 47 -14.70 4.34 -8.73
CA GLY A 47 -14.87 2.90 -8.54
C GLY A 47 -14.49 2.41 -7.15
N GLU A 48 -15.04 1.27 -6.78
CA GLU A 48 -14.71 0.54 -5.56
C GLU A 48 -14.52 -0.94 -5.91
N GLY A 49 -13.53 -1.58 -5.29
CA GLY A 49 -13.29 -3.01 -5.43
C GLY A 49 -12.73 -3.61 -4.15
N SER A 50 -12.42 -4.91 -4.17
CA SER A 50 -11.96 -5.67 -2.99
C SER A 50 -10.61 -5.22 -2.40
N TYR A 51 -9.92 -4.30 -3.07
CA TYR A 51 -8.59 -3.80 -2.69
C TYR A 51 -8.58 -2.29 -2.48
N GLY A 52 -9.74 -1.67 -2.29
CA GLY A 52 -9.88 -0.25 -2.02
C GLY A 52 -10.63 0.52 -3.09
N ARG A 53 -10.46 1.84 -3.07
CA ARG A 53 -11.25 2.80 -3.83
C ARG A 53 -10.42 3.51 -4.87
N VAL A 54 -11.04 3.83 -6.00
CA VAL A 54 -10.41 4.53 -7.13
C VAL A 54 -11.07 5.89 -7.29
N TYR A 55 -10.24 6.93 -7.28
CA TYR A 55 -10.64 8.33 -7.40
C TYR A 55 -10.07 8.93 -8.68
N PHE A 56 -10.83 9.78 -9.33
CA PHE A 56 -10.38 10.60 -10.44
C PHE A 56 -9.74 11.88 -9.92
N GLY A 57 -8.63 12.29 -10.53
CA GLY A 57 -7.99 13.57 -10.28
C GLY A 57 -7.15 14.01 -11.47
N VAL A 58 -6.84 15.31 -11.53
CA VAL A 58 -5.90 15.87 -12.52
C VAL A 58 -4.65 16.30 -11.77
N LEU A 59 -3.51 15.70 -12.10
CA LEU A 59 -2.22 16.03 -11.50
C LEU A 59 -1.82 17.47 -11.83
N LYS A 60 -0.89 18.06 -11.07
CA LYS A 60 -0.34 19.41 -11.37
C LYS A 60 0.29 19.52 -12.76
N SER A 61 0.69 18.39 -13.35
CA SER A 61 1.16 18.31 -14.74
C SER A 61 0.05 18.50 -15.79
N GLY A 62 -1.23 18.56 -15.38
CA GLY A 62 -2.41 18.56 -16.26
C GLY A 62 -2.84 17.16 -16.71
N GLN A 63 -2.12 16.11 -16.30
CA GLN A 63 -2.44 14.74 -16.65
C GLN A 63 -3.61 14.20 -15.80
N ALA A 64 -4.65 13.70 -16.46
CA ALA A 64 -5.71 12.95 -15.79
C ALA A 64 -5.19 11.61 -15.25
N ALA A 65 -5.59 11.26 -14.03
CA ALA A 65 -5.14 10.06 -13.33
C ALA A 65 -6.28 9.37 -12.59
N ALA A 66 -6.17 8.04 -12.49
CA ALA A 66 -6.94 7.22 -11.56
C ALA A 66 -6.07 6.91 -10.33
N ILE A 67 -6.49 7.42 -9.17
CA ILE A 67 -5.78 7.34 -7.90
C ILE A 67 -6.43 6.24 -7.07
N LYS A 68 -5.76 5.10 -6.96
CA LYS A 68 -6.25 3.97 -6.15
C LYS A 68 -5.75 4.07 -4.71
N LYS A 69 -6.67 4.34 -3.79
CA LYS A 69 -6.41 4.28 -2.35
C LYS A 69 -6.62 2.84 -1.88
N LEU A 70 -5.52 2.16 -1.58
CA LEU A 70 -5.54 0.80 -1.07
C LEU A 70 -6.12 0.75 0.34
N ASP A 71 -6.83 -0.34 0.64
CA ASP A 71 -7.25 -0.66 1.99
C ASP A 71 -6.07 -1.16 2.83
N ALA A 72 -6.23 -1.12 4.15
CA ALA A 72 -5.21 -1.59 5.07
C ALA A 72 -4.93 -3.09 4.84
N SER A 73 -3.65 -3.44 4.80
CA SER A 73 -3.20 -4.84 4.71
C SER A 73 -2.20 -5.15 5.83
N LYS A 74 -1.89 -6.43 6.02
CA LYS A 74 -0.85 -6.86 6.99
C LYS A 74 0.55 -6.92 6.37
N GLN A 75 0.69 -6.45 5.13
CA GLN A 75 1.96 -6.50 4.41
C GLN A 75 2.92 -5.43 4.97
N PRO A 76 4.20 -5.78 5.26
CA PRO A 76 5.21 -4.80 5.67
C PRO A 76 5.54 -3.80 4.55
N ASP A 77 5.86 -2.56 4.93
CA ASP A 77 6.21 -1.49 3.99
C ASP A 77 7.39 -1.86 3.08
N GLN A 78 8.41 -2.53 3.61
CA GLN A 78 9.56 -2.96 2.81
C GLN A 78 9.18 -3.96 1.72
N GLU A 79 8.23 -4.86 1.99
CA GLU A 79 7.71 -5.80 0.99
C GLU A 79 6.82 -5.07 -0.02
N PHE A 80 6.08 -4.05 0.42
CA PHE A 80 5.26 -3.21 -0.47
C PHE A 80 6.08 -2.38 -1.45
N LEU A 81 7.22 -1.84 -1.00
CA LEU A 81 8.10 -1.02 -1.84
C LEU A 81 9.01 -1.81 -2.77
N ALA A 82 9.12 -3.13 -2.58
CA ALA A 82 10.05 -3.98 -3.32
C ALA A 82 9.44 -4.77 -4.47
N GLN A 83 8.16 -4.55 -4.75
CA GLN A 83 7.42 -5.27 -5.79
C GLN A 83 7.82 -4.86 -7.20
#